data_AF-A0A946Y4B9-F1
#
_entry.id   AF-A0A946Y4B9-F1
#
_cell.length_a   1.000
_cell.length_b   1.000
_cell.length_c   1.000
_cell.angle_alpha   90.00
_cell.angle_beta   90.00
_cell.angle_gamma   90.00
#
_symmetry.space_group_name_H-M   'P 1'
#
loop_
_entity.id
_entity.type
_entity.pdbx_description
1 polymer ?
#
loop_
_entity_poly.entity_id
_entity_poly.type
_entity_poly.pdbx_seq_one_letter_code
_entity_poly.pdbx_strand_id
1 'polypeptide(L)'
;REGLISKFAMASNSSIPMIQTLVALCPLLGLLGTVTGMIKVFEVMAVSGSGNVRAMAAGVSQATVPTMAGMVGALSGVLLVTILSRRAARETEFLEDSLTMDH
;
A
#
# COMPACT_ATOMS: atom_id res chain seq x y z
N ARG A 1 -22.38 15.04 25.13
CA ARG A 1 -22.82 14.51 23.81
C ARG A 1 -21.83 14.91 22.73
N GLU A 2 -21.44 16.18 22.70
CA GLU A 2 -20.31 16.71 21.89
C GLU A 2 -18.99 15.93 22.08
N GLY A 3 -18.68 15.51 23.31
CA GLY A 3 -17.47 14.72 23.59
C GLY A 3 -17.44 13.30 22.98
N LEU A 4 -18.59 12.69 22.64
CA LEU A 4 -18.63 11.38 21.97
C LEU A 4 -18.38 11.51 20.47
N ILE A 5 -18.85 12.61 19.87
CA ILE A 5 -18.66 12.93 18.45
C ILE A 5 -17.21 13.34 18.19
N SER A 6 -16.63 14.15 19.08
CA SER A 6 -15.21 14.51 19.04
C SER A 6 -14.31 13.28 19.15
N LYS A 7 -14.66 12.29 19.99
CA LYS A 7 -13.95 11.00 20.06
C LYS A 7 -14.10 10.15 18.80
N PHE A 8 -15.28 10.15 18.16
CA PHE A 8 -15.51 9.39 16.92
C PHE A 8 -14.78 9.99 15.72
N ALA A 9 -14.84 11.32 15.58
CA ALA A 9 -14.10 12.07 14.57
C ALA A 9 -12.58 11.93 14.77
N MET A 10 -12.09 12.03 16.00
CA MET A 10 -10.66 11.80 16.31
C MET A 10 -10.21 10.36 16.07
N ALA A 11 -11.04 9.35 16.40
CA ALA A 11 -10.71 7.95 16.15
C ALA A 11 -10.59 7.67 14.65
N SER A 12 -11.52 8.19 13.84
CA SER A 12 -11.47 8.09 12.38
C SER A 12 -10.24 8.82 11.79
N ASN A 13 -9.91 9.99 12.34
CA ASN A 13 -8.77 10.79 11.93
C ASN A 13 -7.40 10.17 12.27
N SER A 14 -7.30 9.27 13.24
CA SER A 14 -6.04 8.60 13.59
C SER A 14 -5.82 7.31 12.79
N SER A 15 -6.88 6.53 12.54
CA SER A 15 -6.76 5.23 11.87
C SER A 15 -6.57 5.35 10.35
N ILE A 16 -7.21 6.31 9.69
CA ILE A 16 -7.12 6.50 8.23
C ILE A 16 -5.70 6.85 7.75
N PRO A 17 -4.98 7.84 8.33
CA PRO A 17 -3.63 8.16 7.89
C PRO A 17 -2.64 7.01 8.16
N MET A 18 -2.87 6.18 9.18
CA MET A 18 -2.04 4.99 9.43
C MET A 18 -2.21 3.92 8.32
N ILE A 19 -3.42 3.74 7.79
CA ILE A 19 -3.63 2.84 6.64
C ILE A 19 -3.00 3.46 5.37
N GLN A 20 -3.09 4.78 5.23
CA GLN A 20 -2.52 5.53 4.11
C GLN A 20 -0.99 5.40 4.04
N THR A 21 -0.30 5.46 5.18
CA THR A 21 1.16 5.22 5.24
C THR A 21 1.51 3.78 4.96
N LEU A 22 0.76 2.80 5.48
CA LEU A 22 0.98 1.38 5.18
C LEU A 22 0.85 1.08 3.68
N VAL A 23 -0.14 1.67 3.01
CA VAL A 23 -0.31 1.57 1.56
C VAL A 23 0.85 2.22 0.80
N ALA A 24 1.36 3.35 1.27
CA ALA A 24 2.53 3.99 0.68
C ALA A 24 3.84 3.20 0.87
N LEU A 25 3.91 2.28 1.84
CA LEU A 25 5.03 1.38 2.05
C LEU A 25 5.00 0.14 1.14
N CYS A 26 3.83 -0.29 0.64
CA CYS A 26 3.71 -1.43 -0.28
C CYS A 26 4.60 -1.36 -1.54
N PRO A 27 4.70 -0.22 -2.26
CA PRO A 27 5.62 -0.06 -3.39
C PRO A 27 7.08 -0.24 -3.00
N LEU A 28 7.48 0.26 -1.82
CA LEU A 28 8.85 0.15 -1.32
C LEU A 28 9.22 -1.31 -1.02
N LEU A 29 8.27 -2.10 -0.49
CA LEU A 29 8.42 -3.54 -0.33
C LEU A 29 8.54 -4.27 -1.68
N GLY A 30 7.79 -3.83 -2.69
CA GLY A 30 7.93 -4.34 -4.06
C GLY A 30 9.34 -4.09 -4.62
N LEU A 31 9.89 -2.91 -4.37
CA LEU A 31 11.26 -2.54 -4.76
C LEU A 31 12.31 -3.42 -4.04
N LEU A 32 12.14 -3.69 -2.74
CA LEU A 32 12.99 -4.63 -2.00
C LEU A 32 12.99 -6.03 -2.64
N GLY A 33 11.83 -6.48 -3.10
CA GLY A 33 11.67 -7.77 -3.79
C GLY A 33 12.47 -7.85 -5.09
N THR A 34 12.59 -6.75 -5.84
CA THR A 34 13.40 -6.72 -7.08
C THR A 34 14.88 -6.86 -6.79
N VAL A 35 15.38 -6.17 -5.75
CA VAL A 35 16.78 -6.25 -5.30
C VAL A 35 17.09 -7.67 -4.87
N THR A 36 16.21 -8.28 -4.07
CA THR A 36 16.37 -9.66 -3.60
C THR A 36 16.33 -10.66 -4.76
N GLY A 37 15.44 -10.45 -5.73
CA GLY A 37 15.37 -11.24 -6.96
C GLY A 37 16.64 -11.13 -7.81
N MET A 38 17.19 -9.92 -7.97
CA MET A 38 18.45 -9.69 -8.66
C MET A 38 19.65 -10.36 -7.97
N ILE A 39 19.69 -10.40 -6.63
CA ILE A 39 20.72 -11.14 -5.89
C ILE A 39 20.68 -12.64 -6.21
N LYS A 40 19.49 -13.25 -6.28
CA LYS A 40 19.30 -14.64 -6.72
C LYS A 40 19.81 -14.88 -8.14
N VAL A 41 19.66 -13.93 -9.06
CA VAL A 41 20.20 -14.04 -10.43
C VAL A 41 21.73 -14.07 -10.41
N PHE A 42 22.36 -13.21 -9.61
CA PHE A 42 23.82 -13.20 -9.46
C PHE A 42 24.36 -14.50 -8.85
N GLU A 43 23.64 -15.08 -7.88
CA GLU A 43 23.99 -16.38 -7.29
C GLU A 43 23.92 -17.51 -8.34
N VAL A 44 22.85 -17.57 -9.15
CA VAL A 44 22.71 -18.57 -10.22
C VAL A 44 23.80 -18.41 -11.29
N MET A 45 24.18 -17.17 -11.61
CA MET A 45 25.27 -16.88 -12.54
C MET A 45 26.62 -17.33 -11.99
N ALA A 46 26.88 -17.14 -10.69
CA ALA A 46 28.09 -17.57 -10.02
C ALA A 46 28.24 -19.10 -10.00
N VAL A 47 27.12 -19.84 -9.84
CA VAL A 47 27.13 -21.32 -9.79
C VAL A 47 27.11 -21.96 -11.18
N SER A 48 26.39 -21.38 -12.15
CA SER A 48 26.16 -22.01 -13.47
C SER A 48 27.18 -21.60 -14.54
N GLY A 49 28.01 -20.59 -14.27
CA GLY A 49 28.89 -19.97 -15.27
C GLY A 49 28.11 -19.16 -16.32
N SER A 50 28.77 -18.20 -16.98
CA SER A 50 28.12 -17.21 -17.87
C SER A 50 27.44 -17.79 -19.13
N GLY A 51 27.47 -19.11 -19.33
CA GLY A 51 26.96 -19.77 -20.53
C GLY A 51 25.45 -19.99 -20.58
N ASN A 52 24.72 -19.90 -19.45
CA ASN A 52 23.29 -20.20 -19.43
C ASN A 52 22.44 -18.92 -19.50
N VAL A 53 22.42 -18.30 -20.68
CA VAL A 53 21.60 -17.09 -21.01
C VAL A 53 20.13 -17.27 -20.62
N ARG A 54 19.63 -18.51 -20.68
CA ARG A 54 18.26 -18.87 -20.30
C ARG A 54 18.00 -18.73 -18.80
N ALA A 55 18.98 -19.10 -17.96
CA ALA A 55 18.89 -18.92 -16.51
C ALA A 55 18.96 -17.44 -16.10
N MET A 56 19.75 -16.63 -16.82
CA MET A 56 19.78 -15.18 -16.62
C MET A 56 18.46 -14.52 -17.01
N ALA A 57 17.90 -14.85 -18.18
CA ALA A 57 16.60 -14.34 -18.62
C ALA A 57 15.46 -14.71 -17.66
N ALA A 58 15.45 -15.96 -17.17
CA ALA A 58 14.50 -16.42 -16.16
C ALA A 58 14.66 -15.65 -14.83
N GLY A 59 15.90 -15.36 -14.42
CA GLY A 59 16.19 -14.59 -13.22
C GLY A 59 15.70 -13.13 -13.29
N VAL A 60 15.90 -12.47 -14.44
CA VAL A 60 15.39 -11.11 -14.65
C VAL A 60 13.87 -11.10 -14.64
N SER A 61 13.22 -12.07 -15.30
CA SER A 61 11.77 -12.20 -15.26
C SER A 61 11.23 -12.49 -13.85
N GLN A 62 11.97 -13.23 -13.02
CA GLN A 62 11.58 -13.47 -11.63
C GLN A 62 11.68 -12.19 -10.79
N ALA A 63 12.63 -11.30 -11.07
CA ALA A 63 12.77 -10.05 -10.34
C ALA A 63 11.70 -8.99 -10.68
N THR A 64 11.00 -9.11 -11.81
CA THR A 64 9.89 -8.20 -12.17
C THR A 64 8.56 -8.57 -11.53
N VAL A 65 8.36 -9.84 -11.15
CA VAL A 65 7.13 -10.34 -10.51
C VAL A 65 6.84 -9.63 -9.17
N PRO A 66 7.81 -9.47 -8.24
CA PRO A 66 7.62 -8.70 -7.01
C PRO A 66 7.23 -7.24 -7.26
N THR A 67 7.76 -6.60 -8.30
CA THR A 67 7.40 -5.21 -8.66
C THR A 67 5.94 -5.11 -9.06
N MET A 68 5.48 -6.03 -9.93
CA MET A 68 4.10 -6.05 -10.38
C MET A 68 3.16 -6.36 -9.22
N ALA A 69 3.49 -7.33 -8.37
CA ALA A 69 2.71 -7.64 -7.17
C ALA A 69 2.65 -6.45 -6.19
N GLY A 70 3.78 -5.77 -5.95
CA GLY A 70 3.85 -4.58 -5.11
C GLY A 70 3.03 -3.40 -5.65
N MET A 71 3.06 -3.17 -6.97
CA MET A 71 2.25 -2.13 -7.60
C MET A 71 0.75 -2.46 -7.57
N VAL A 72 0.35 -3.71 -7.82
CA VAL A 72 -1.07 -4.12 -7.74
C VAL A 72 -1.59 -3.99 -6.31
N GLY A 73 -0.79 -4.39 -5.31
CA GLY A 73 -1.11 -4.22 -3.89
C GLY A 73 -1.24 -2.75 -3.50
N ALA A 74 -0.30 -1.90 -3.93
CA ALA A 74 -0.35 -0.46 -3.67
C ALA A 74 -1.56 0.21 -4.33
N LEU A 75 -1.84 -0.09 -5.61
CA LEU A 75 -2.97 0.48 -6.33
C LEU A 75 -4.30 0.11 -5.68
N SER A 76 -4.46 -1.16 -5.30
CA SER A 76 -5.63 -1.66 -4.58
C SER A 76 -5.77 -1.00 -3.20
N GLY A 77 -4.66 -0.84 -2.48
CA GLY A 77 -4.61 -0.16 -1.18
C GLY A 77 -5.00 1.32 -1.26
N VAL A 78 -4.52 2.05 -2.27
CA VAL A 78 -4.85 3.47 -2.46
C VAL A 78 -6.34 3.64 -2.75
N LEU A 79 -6.92 2.77 -3.58
CA LEU A 79 -8.37 2.76 -3.83
C LEU A 79 -9.15 2.52 -2.53
N LEU A 80 -8.74 1.53 -1.73
CA LEU A 80 -9.40 1.21 -0.46
C LEU A 80 -9.36 2.39 0.51
N VAL A 81 -8.19 3.03 0.69
CA VAL A 81 -8.02 4.19 1.58
C VAL A 81 -8.83 5.38 1.09
N THR A 82 -8.86 5.61 -0.23
CA THR A 82 -9.66 6.70 -0.80
C THR A 82 -11.16 6.50 -0.53
N ILE A 83 -11.66 5.26 -0.63
CA ILE A 83 -13.06 4.94 -0.32
C ILE A 83 -13.34 5.12 1.18
N LEU A 84 -12.47 4.61 2.06
CA LEU A 84 -12.63 4.76 3.51
C LEU A 84 -12.59 6.23 3.93
N SER A 85 -11.63 7.01 3.41
CA SER A 85 -11.49 8.43 3.71
C SER A 85 -12.72 9.23 3.26
N ARG A 86 -13.25 8.95 2.06
CA ARG A 86 -14.51 9.56 1.58
C ARG A 86 -15.73 9.15 2.41
N ARG A 87 -15.73 7.94 2.96
CA ARG A 87 -16.84 7.47 3.83
C ARG A 87 -16.78 8.14 5.19
N ALA A 88 -15.58 8.24 5.77
CA ALA A 88 -15.34 8.94 7.02
C ALA A 88 -15.67 10.43 6.93
N ALA A 89 -15.28 11.09 5.83
CA ALA A 89 -15.58 12.51 5.60
C ALA A 89 -17.11 12.78 5.52
N ARG A 90 -17.86 11.89 4.85
CA ARG A 90 -19.33 12.00 4.78
C ARG A 90 -20.01 11.79 6.13
N GLU A 91 -19.52 10.85 6.93
CA GLU A 91 -20.05 10.66 8.29
C GLU A 91 -19.75 11.88 9.17
N THR A 92 -18.55 12.45 9.10
CA THR A 92 -18.25 13.69 9.84
C THR A 92 -19.12 14.85 9.40
N GLU A 93 -19.37 15.00 8.09
CA GLU A 93 -20.23 16.04 7.52
C GLU A 93 -21.69 15.87 7.96
N PHE A 94 -22.23 14.64 7.94
CA PHE A 94 -23.60 14.37 8.41
C PHE A 94 -23.78 14.65 9.92
N LEU A 95 -22.77 14.32 10.73
CA LEU A 95 -22.80 14.64 12.16
C LEU A 95 -22.69 16.15 12.43
N GLU A 96 -21.96 16.89 11.60
CA GLU A 96 -21.86 18.35 11.69
C GLU A 96 -23.19 19.02 11.29
N ASP A 97 -23.79 18.58 10.18
CA ASP A 97 -25.07 19.10 9.69
C ASP A 97 -26.24 18.81 10.65
N SER A 98 -26.22 17.64 11.31
CA SER A 98 -27.22 17.29 12.33
C SER A 98 -27.12 18.15 13.60
N LEU A 99 -26.03 18.88 13.82
CA LEU A 99 -25.84 19.78 14.96
C LEU A 99 -26.18 21.23 14.61
N THR A 100 -25.98 21.67 13.36
CA THR A 100 -26.36 23.01 12.89
C THR A 100 -27.87 23.19 12.75
N MET A 101 -28.66 22.11 12.67
CA MET A 101 -30.13 22.18 12.60
C MET A 101 -30.83 22.31 13.96
N ASP A 102 -30.11 22.27 15.09
CA ASP A 102 -30.66 22.35 16.45
C ASP A 102 -30.52 23.76 17.10
N HIS A 103 -30.27 24.78 16.26
CA HIS A 103 -30.28 26.21 16.64
C HIS A 103 -31.53 26.95 16.15
#